data_AF-A0AAI8VBV8-F1
#
_entry.id   AF-A0AAI8VBV8-F1
#
_cell.length_a   1.000
_cell.length_b   1.000
_cell.length_c   1.000
_cell.angle_alpha   90.00
_cell.angle_beta   90.00
_cell.angle_gamma   90.00
#
_symmetry.space_group_name_H-M   'P 1'
#
loop_
_entity.id
_entity.type
_entity.pdbx_description
1 polymer ?
#
loop_
_entity_poly.entity_id
_entity_poly.type
_entity_poly.pdbx_seq_one_letter_code
_entity_poly.pdbx_strand_id
1 'polypeptide(L)'
;MAATTSNQGWAQLRQQARNLESQTETLFHTYSQYSAVANIPPKPSTEEKDTEAKLEDILDKRDNVVNQLARLLDSEASLTSSALKQNNLSLLREKLAEHRRDLRRLRSRLEDARNKVNLLSNVRDDIETYRANNPEAAEAEYMLDERNRIDNSHNMVDSVLSQAYATSESFSVQRETLANINRKITMAASQVPGMNSLISRISARKRRDGFIMGGFITFCFLFFWFFM
;
A
#
# COMPACT_ATOMS: atom_id res chain seq x y z
N MET A 1 18.06 35.62 -4.52
CA MET A 1 17.09 35.41 -5.62
C MET A 1 17.29 34.06 -6.30
N ALA A 2 18.52 33.61 -6.60
CA ALA A 2 18.78 32.30 -7.21
C ALA A 2 18.29 31.08 -6.38
N ALA A 3 18.56 31.06 -5.06
CA ALA A 3 18.16 29.95 -4.18
C ALA A 3 16.64 29.77 -4.00
N THR A 4 15.84 30.79 -4.32
CA THR A 4 14.36 30.70 -4.26
C THR A 4 13.81 30.00 -5.51
N THR A 5 14.38 30.31 -6.68
CA THR A 5 14.01 29.71 -7.97
C THR A 5 14.37 28.22 -8.03
N SER A 6 15.50 27.82 -7.46
CA SER A 6 15.94 26.44 -7.44
C SER A 6 15.16 25.54 -6.48
N ASN A 7 14.77 26.10 -5.32
CA ASN A 7 13.84 25.44 -4.41
C ASN A 7 12.47 25.18 -5.07
N GLN A 8 12.00 26.11 -5.89
CA GLN A 8 10.78 25.94 -6.69
C GLN A 8 10.95 24.88 -7.77
N GLY A 9 12.08 24.88 -8.51
CA GLY A 9 12.39 23.86 -9.52
C GLY A 9 12.51 22.45 -8.93
N TRP A 10 13.15 22.31 -7.77
CA TRP A 10 13.21 21.05 -7.03
C TRP A 10 11.82 20.54 -6.63
N ALA A 11 10.96 21.43 -6.11
CA ALA A 11 9.61 21.07 -5.71
C ALA A 11 8.77 20.60 -6.92
N GLN A 12 8.89 21.27 -8.06
CA GLN A 12 8.21 20.88 -9.31
C GLN A 12 8.66 19.51 -9.81
N LEU A 13 9.97 19.27 -9.92
CA LEU A 13 10.52 17.99 -10.36
C LEU A 13 10.16 16.85 -9.41
N ARG A 14 10.17 17.11 -8.10
CA ARG A 14 9.73 16.11 -7.10
C ARG A 14 8.24 15.78 -7.25
N GLN A 15 7.40 16.78 -7.49
CA GLN A 15 5.96 16.54 -7.72
C GLN A 15 5.75 15.73 -9.01
N GLN A 16 6.48 16.05 -10.07
CA GLN A 16 6.46 15.30 -11.31
C GLN A 16 6.89 13.84 -11.11
N ALA A 17 7.98 13.60 -10.37
CA ALA A 17 8.44 12.24 -10.04
C ALA A 17 7.38 11.43 -9.29
N ARG A 18 6.67 12.05 -8.33
CA ARG A 18 5.58 11.41 -7.59
C ARG A 18 4.35 11.11 -8.46
N ASN A 19 3.99 12.03 -9.36
CA ASN A 19 2.88 11.80 -10.29
C ASN A 19 3.19 10.62 -11.22
N LEU A 20 4.41 10.57 -11.77
CA LEU A 20 4.84 9.45 -12.61
C LEU A 20 4.92 8.14 -11.83
N GLU A 21 5.31 8.18 -10.55
CA GLU A 21 5.30 7.01 -9.67
C GLU A 21 3.90 6.44 -9.48
N SER A 22 2.92 7.30 -9.17
CA SER A 22 1.51 6.88 -9.05
C SER A 22 0.97 6.26 -10.35
N GLN A 23 1.30 6.86 -11.50
CA GLN A 23 0.95 6.29 -12.81
C GLN A 23 1.68 4.95 -13.08
N THR A 24 2.90 4.79 -12.57
CA THR A 24 3.64 3.52 -12.69
C THR A 24 2.92 2.43 -11.89
N GLU A 25 2.47 2.74 -10.68
CA GLU A 25 1.74 1.79 -9.81
C GLU A 25 0.41 1.35 -10.43
N THR A 26 -0.34 2.28 -11.05
CA THR A 26 -1.60 1.92 -11.73
C THR A 26 -1.35 1.02 -12.93
N LEU A 27 -0.32 1.30 -13.74
CA LEU A 27 0.07 0.45 -14.86
C LEU A 27 0.56 -0.93 -14.39
N PHE A 28 1.31 -1.01 -13.28
CA PHE A 28 1.71 -2.29 -12.69
C PHE A 28 0.51 -3.10 -12.23
N HIS A 29 -0.49 -2.45 -11.63
CA HIS A 29 -1.72 -3.12 -11.23
C HIS A 29 -2.41 -3.75 -12.45
N THR A 30 -2.60 -2.98 -13.53
CA THR A 30 -3.16 -3.50 -14.78
C THR A 30 -2.32 -4.62 -15.38
N TYR A 31 -0.99 -4.47 -15.43
CA TYR A 31 -0.11 -5.49 -16.01
C TYR A 31 -0.10 -6.79 -15.20
N SER A 32 -0.16 -6.68 -13.87
CA SER A 32 -0.22 -7.85 -12.99
C SER A 32 -1.50 -8.65 -13.14
N GLN A 33 -2.61 -8.03 -13.55
CA GLN A 33 -3.88 -8.72 -13.79
C GLN A 33 -3.76 -9.76 -14.91
N TYR A 34 -2.91 -9.54 -15.93
CA TYR A 34 -2.69 -10.53 -16.99
C TYR A 34 -2.06 -11.82 -16.47
N SER A 35 -1.29 -11.77 -15.37
CA SER A 35 -0.73 -12.96 -14.72
C SER A 35 -1.72 -13.69 -13.80
N ALA A 36 -2.80 -13.03 -13.37
CA ALA A 36 -3.81 -13.58 -12.47
C ALA A 36 -4.98 -14.27 -13.20
N VAL A 37 -5.06 -14.13 -14.53
CA VAL A 37 -6.09 -14.79 -15.34
C VAL A 37 -5.84 -16.31 -15.31
N ALA A 38 -6.87 -17.08 -14.92
CA ALA A 38 -6.77 -18.54 -14.78
C ALA A 38 -6.40 -19.27 -16.08
N ASN A 39 -6.67 -18.66 -17.23
CA ASN A 39 -6.36 -19.21 -18.55
C ASN A 39 -5.57 -18.16 -19.35
N ILE A 40 -4.26 -18.12 -19.12
CA ILE A 40 -3.38 -17.15 -19.78
C ILE A 40 -3.30 -17.50 -21.27
N PRO A 41 -3.59 -16.54 -22.17
CA PRO A 41 -3.49 -16.78 -23.60
C PRO A 41 -2.07 -17.23 -24.00
N PRO A 42 -1.94 -18.20 -24.94
CA PRO A 42 -0.65 -18.73 -25.36
C PRO A 42 0.23 -17.69 -26.06
N LYS A 43 -0.38 -16.61 -26.56
CA LYS A 43 0.31 -15.44 -27.12
C LYS A 43 -0.07 -14.18 -26.33
N PRO A 44 0.88 -13.26 -26.07
CA PRO A 44 0.58 -11.99 -25.42
C PRO A 44 -0.45 -11.20 -26.23
N SER A 45 -1.46 -10.66 -25.56
CA SER A 45 -2.44 -9.80 -26.21
C SER A 45 -1.78 -8.49 -26.67
N THR A 46 -2.39 -7.80 -27.63
CA THR A 46 -1.91 -6.48 -28.06
C THR A 46 -1.96 -5.49 -26.91
N GLU A 47 -3.00 -5.56 -26.07
CA GLU A 47 -3.16 -4.71 -24.89
C GLU A 47 -2.08 -4.95 -23.82
N GLU A 48 -1.66 -6.20 -23.62
CA GLU A 48 -0.56 -6.54 -22.71
C GLU A 48 0.77 -5.96 -23.21
N LYS A 49 1.07 -6.12 -24.49
CA LYS A 49 2.28 -5.55 -25.08
C LYS A 49 2.27 -4.02 -25.01
N ASP A 50 1.12 -3.39 -25.23
CA ASP A 50 0.97 -1.95 -25.13
C ASP A 50 1.13 -1.45 -23.68
N THR A 51 0.57 -2.17 -22.71
CA THR A 51 0.72 -1.82 -21.27
C THR A 51 2.16 -2.02 -20.80
N GLU A 52 2.83 -3.06 -21.28
CA GLU A 52 4.24 -3.31 -21.05
C GLU A 52 5.13 -2.22 -21.63
N ALA A 53 4.89 -1.81 -22.89
CA ALA A 53 5.62 -0.72 -23.52
C ALA A 53 5.39 0.62 -22.79
N LYS A 54 4.17 0.88 -22.32
CA LYS A 54 3.86 2.06 -21.48
C LYS A 54 4.59 2.01 -20.13
N LEU A 55 4.78 0.82 -19.55
CA LEU A 55 5.56 0.64 -18.32
C LEU A 55 7.04 0.94 -18.54
N GLU A 56 7.63 0.51 -19.65
CA GLU A 56 9.01 0.87 -19.98
C GLU A 56 9.18 2.38 -20.18
N ASP A 57 8.31 2.99 -21.00
CA ASP A 57 8.35 4.42 -21.29
C ASP A 57 8.20 5.28 -20.01
N ILE A 58 7.28 4.91 -19.10
CA ILE A 58 7.11 5.67 -17.87
C ILE A 58 8.29 5.50 -16.90
N LEU A 59 8.92 4.32 -16.87
CA LEU A 59 10.11 4.09 -16.05
C LEU A 59 11.29 4.92 -16.58
N ASP A 60 11.45 5.04 -17.89
CA ASP A 60 12.50 5.86 -18.50
C ASP A 60 12.23 7.36 -18.32
N LYS A 61 10.96 7.80 -18.42
CA LYS A 61 10.58 9.17 -18.03
C LYS A 61 10.91 9.46 -16.56
N ARG A 62 10.67 8.51 -15.65
CA ARG A 62 11.04 8.66 -14.23
C ARG A 62 12.54 8.73 -14.05
N ASP A 63 13.31 7.89 -14.75
CA ASP A 63 14.78 7.93 -14.71
C ASP A 63 15.31 9.31 -15.12
N ASN A 64 14.77 9.87 -16.21
CA ASN A 64 15.10 11.22 -16.66
C ASN A 64 14.83 12.30 -15.60
N VAL A 65 13.65 12.28 -14.96
CA VAL A 65 13.31 13.25 -13.89
C VAL A 65 14.20 13.06 -12.66
N VAL A 66 14.50 11.81 -12.28
CA VAL A 66 15.41 11.51 -11.17
C VAL A 66 16.84 11.98 -11.47
N ASN A 67 17.30 11.86 -12.72
CA ASN A 67 18.60 12.38 -13.16
C ASN A 67 18.63 13.91 -13.18
N GLN A 68 17.52 14.57 -13.54
CA GLN A 68 17.39 16.03 -13.45
C GLN A 68 17.44 16.51 -12.00
N LEU A 69 16.72 15.83 -11.08
CA LEU A 69 16.82 16.09 -9.64
C LEU A 69 18.27 15.94 -9.16
N ALA A 70 18.95 14.86 -9.52
CA ALA A 70 20.35 14.65 -9.15
C ALA A 70 21.26 15.81 -9.60
N ARG A 71 21.18 16.22 -10.87
CA ARG A 71 21.96 17.34 -11.40
C ARG A 71 21.67 18.65 -10.67
N LEU A 72 20.40 18.92 -10.37
CA LEU A 72 19.99 20.12 -9.64
C LEU A 72 20.59 20.13 -8.22
N LEU A 73 20.59 18.98 -7.55
CA LEU A 73 21.19 18.80 -6.23
C LEU A 73 22.72 18.97 -6.22
N ASP A 74 23.39 18.49 -7.27
CA ASP A 74 24.84 18.60 -7.43
C ASP A 74 25.28 20.03 -7.81
N SER A 75 24.43 20.77 -8.53
CA SER A 75 24.74 22.13 -9.01
C SER A 75 24.63 23.23 -7.95
N GLU A 76 23.94 22.97 -6.83
CA GLU A 76 23.70 23.99 -5.81
C GLU A 76 24.09 23.55 -4.40
N ALA A 77 25.17 24.14 -3.87
CA ALA A 77 25.67 23.88 -2.53
C ALA A 77 24.60 24.07 -1.42
N SER A 78 23.63 24.98 -1.60
CA SER A 78 22.51 25.18 -0.66
C SER A 78 21.47 24.06 -0.66
N LEU A 79 21.37 23.29 -1.75
CA LEU A 79 20.51 22.12 -1.85
C LEU A 79 21.26 20.86 -1.42
N THR A 80 22.55 20.76 -1.76
CA THR A 80 23.42 19.65 -1.37
C THR A 80 23.57 19.55 0.15
N SER A 81 23.56 20.66 0.89
CA SER A 81 23.63 20.64 2.36
C SER A 81 22.37 20.11 3.05
N SER A 82 21.27 19.94 2.31
CA SER A 82 20.01 19.42 2.86
C SER A 82 19.98 17.90 2.82
N ALA A 83 20.27 17.26 3.96
CA ALA A 83 20.20 15.80 4.14
C ALA A 83 18.82 15.23 3.73
N LEU A 84 17.74 15.98 3.93
CA LEU A 84 16.39 15.59 3.53
C LEU A 84 16.23 15.46 2.00
N LYS A 85 16.86 16.33 1.22
CA LYS A 85 16.76 16.30 -0.26
C LYS A 85 17.61 15.18 -0.85
N GLN A 86 18.79 14.95 -0.28
CA GLN A 86 19.63 13.79 -0.61
C GLN A 86 18.90 12.47 -0.33
N ASN A 87 18.31 12.33 0.86
CA ASN A 87 17.54 11.14 1.21
C ASN A 87 16.31 10.96 0.30
N ASN A 88 15.62 12.04 -0.06
CA ASN A 88 14.49 11.93 -0.97
C ASN A 88 14.92 11.44 -2.36
N LEU A 89 16.05 11.91 -2.88
CA LEU A 89 16.61 11.43 -4.14
C LEU A 89 17.02 9.95 -4.07
N SER A 90 17.64 9.52 -2.97
CA SER A 90 18.02 8.11 -2.79
C SER A 90 16.79 7.20 -2.78
N LEU A 91 15.72 7.59 -2.07
CA LEU A 91 14.46 6.85 -2.05
C LEU A 91 13.80 6.77 -3.43
N LEU A 92 13.81 7.86 -4.20
CA LEU A 92 13.27 7.86 -5.57
C LEU A 92 14.05 6.90 -6.50
N ARG A 93 15.39 6.87 -6.37
CA ARG A 93 16.25 5.93 -7.11
C ARG A 93 16.01 4.49 -6.72
N GLU A 94 15.92 4.21 -5.42
CA GLU A 94 15.65 2.88 -4.89
C GLU A 94 14.31 2.34 -5.39
N LYS A 95 13.24 3.14 -5.27
CA LYS A 95 11.90 2.76 -5.74
C LYS A 95 11.86 2.57 -7.26
N LEU A 96 12.58 3.38 -8.03
CA LEU A 96 12.71 3.18 -9.48
C LEU A 96 13.42 1.85 -9.81
N ALA A 97 14.51 1.52 -9.11
CA ALA A 97 15.26 0.29 -9.31
C ALA A 97 14.47 -0.96 -8.86
N GLU A 98 13.67 -0.85 -7.81
CA GLU A 98 12.69 -1.86 -7.41
C GLU A 98 11.65 -2.09 -8.51
N HIS A 99 10.96 -1.05 -8.99
CA HIS A 99 9.97 -1.17 -10.05
C HIS A 99 10.56 -1.79 -11.33
N ARG A 100 11.79 -1.44 -11.73
CA ARG A 100 12.47 -2.10 -12.87
C ARG A 100 12.73 -3.59 -12.64
N ARG A 101 13.06 -4.00 -11.41
CA ARG A 101 13.21 -5.43 -11.06
C ARG A 101 11.87 -6.15 -11.10
N ASP A 102 10.81 -5.51 -10.61
CA ASP A 102 9.48 -6.10 -10.58
C ASP A 102 8.87 -6.28 -11.97
N LEU A 103 9.11 -5.34 -12.90
CA LEU A 103 8.73 -5.52 -14.31
C LEU A 103 9.37 -6.79 -14.90
N ARG A 104 10.68 -6.99 -14.69
CA ARG A 104 11.37 -8.20 -15.16
C ARG A 104 10.84 -9.47 -14.52
N ARG A 105 10.53 -9.43 -13.22
CA ARG A 105 9.93 -10.57 -12.50
C ARG A 105 8.54 -10.90 -13.02
N LEU A 106 7.70 -9.90 -13.25
CA LEU A 106 6.36 -10.06 -13.80
C LEU A 106 6.41 -10.67 -15.21
N ARG A 107 7.30 -10.18 -16.07
CA ARG A 107 7.55 -10.75 -17.41
C ARG A 107 7.90 -12.24 -17.35
N SER A 108 8.91 -12.59 -16.55
CA SER A 108 9.33 -13.99 -16.36
C SER A 108 8.18 -14.86 -15.88
N ARG A 109 7.41 -14.39 -14.88
CA ARG A 109 6.25 -15.14 -14.36
C ARG A 109 5.18 -15.37 -15.43
N LEU A 110 4.89 -14.36 -16.26
CA LEU A 110 3.93 -14.48 -17.36
C LEU A 110 4.42 -15.46 -18.43
N GLU A 111 5.70 -15.41 -18.77
CA GLU A 111 6.32 -16.34 -19.71
C GLU A 111 6.31 -17.78 -19.18
N ASP A 112 6.71 -17.99 -17.93
CA ASP A 112 6.68 -19.29 -17.27
C ASP A 112 5.27 -19.86 -17.20
N ALA A 113 4.29 -19.02 -16.87
CA ALA A 113 2.89 -19.43 -16.81
C ALA A 113 2.34 -19.79 -18.20
N ARG A 114 2.73 -19.07 -19.26
CA ARG A 114 2.42 -19.44 -20.65
C ARG A 114 3.06 -20.75 -21.06
N ASN A 115 4.33 -20.94 -20.74
CA ASN A 115 5.06 -22.17 -21.04
C ASN A 115 4.37 -23.36 -20.37
N LYS A 116 3.96 -23.20 -19.11
CA LYS A 116 3.17 -24.20 -18.39
C LYS A 116 1.83 -24.51 -19.07
N VAL A 117 1.09 -23.50 -19.51
CA VAL A 117 -0.19 -23.71 -20.23
C VAL A 117 0.03 -24.43 -21.56
N ASN A 118 1.04 -24.02 -22.34
CA ASN A 118 1.36 -24.64 -23.64
C ASN A 118 1.75 -26.12 -23.48
N LEU A 119 2.54 -26.46 -22.46
CA LEU A 119 2.90 -27.84 -22.15
C LEU A 119 1.68 -28.66 -21.70
N LEU A 120 0.82 -28.09 -20.87
CA LEU A 120 -0.39 -28.76 -20.37
C LEU A 120 -1.46 -28.93 -21.44
N SER A 121 -1.55 -28.06 -22.45
CA SER A 121 -2.51 -28.21 -23.55
C SER A 121 -2.24 -29.49 -24.33
N ASN A 122 -1.00 -29.71 -24.77
CA ASN A 122 -0.62 -30.90 -25.53
C ASN A 122 -0.84 -32.18 -24.71
N VAL A 123 -0.49 -32.15 -23.42
CA VAL A 123 -0.69 -33.29 -22.52
C VAL A 123 -2.18 -33.56 -22.28
N ARG A 124 -3.02 -32.52 -22.20
CA ARG A 124 -4.48 -32.69 -22.07
C ARG A 124 -5.07 -33.32 -23.30
N ASP A 125 -4.68 -32.88 -24.49
CA ASP A 125 -5.17 -33.43 -25.76
C ASP A 125 -4.79 -34.92 -25.91
N ASP A 126 -3.56 -35.28 -25.53
CA ASP A 126 -3.10 -36.68 -25.51
C ASP A 126 -3.84 -37.52 -24.47
N ILE A 127 -4.06 -37.00 -23.25
CA ILE A 127 -4.82 -37.68 -22.19
C ILE A 127 -6.29 -37.87 -22.61
N GLU A 128 -6.91 -36.85 -23.20
CA GLU A 128 -8.30 -36.92 -23.66
C GLU A 128 -8.43 -37.94 -24.79
N THR A 129 -7.48 -37.96 -25.72
CA THR A 129 -7.42 -38.98 -26.78
C THR A 129 -7.23 -40.39 -26.21
N TYR A 130 -6.34 -40.56 -25.22
CA TYR A 130 -6.13 -41.84 -24.55
C TYR A 130 -7.38 -42.32 -23.81
N ARG A 131 -8.07 -41.42 -23.09
CA ARG A 131 -9.32 -41.69 -22.38
C ARG A 131 -10.46 -42.04 -23.33
N ALA A 132 -10.57 -41.34 -24.47
CA ALA A 132 -11.55 -41.64 -25.50
C ALA A 132 -11.34 -43.04 -26.11
N ASN A 133 -10.09 -43.49 -26.21
CA ASN A 133 -9.74 -44.81 -26.72
C ASN A 133 -9.85 -45.94 -25.67
N ASN A 134 -9.91 -45.61 -24.36
CA ASN A 134 -9.93 -46.58 -23.26
C ASN A 134 -10.93 -46.17 -22.16
N PRO A 135 -12.25 -46.34 -22.38
CA PRO A 135 -13.28 -45.85 -21.47
C PRO A 135 -13.25 -46.50 -20.07
N GLU A 136 -12.94 -47.79 -19.96
CA GLU A 136 -12.85 -48.49 -18.65
C GLU A 136 -11.68 -47.95 -17.80
N ALA A 137 -10.53 -47.65 -18.42
CA ALA A 137 -9.39 -47.05 -17.73
C ALA A 137 -9.66 -45.60 -17.32
N ALA A 138 -10.40 -44.85 -18.14
CA ALA A 138 -10.82 -43.49 -17.84
C ALA A 138 -11.76 -43.42 -16.64
N GLU A 139 -12.70 -44.37 -16.51
CA GLU A 139 -13.60 -44.46 -15.36
C GLU A 139 -12.83 -44.78 -14.07
N ALA A 140 -11.90 -45.74 -14.10
CA ALA A 140 -11.05 -46.06 -12.96
C ALA A 140 -10.18 -44.87 -12.52
N GLU A 141 -9.60 -44.13 -13.46
CA GLU A 141 -8.81 -42.92 -13.18
C GLU A 141 -9.68 -41.80 -12.59
N TYR A 142 -10.90 -41.62 -13.10
CA TYR A 142 -11.87 -40.67 -12.55
C TYR A 142 -12.22 -41.00 -11.09
N MET A 143 -12.48 -42.27 -10.78
CA MET A 143 -12.78 -42.69 -9.40
C MET A 143 -11.59 -42.45 -8.45
N LEU A 144 -10.36 -42.60 -8.92
CA LEU A 144 -9.14 -42.29 -8.16
C LEU A 144 -8.96 -40.78 -7.95
N ASP A 145 -9.20 -39.95 -8.98
CA ASP A 145 -9.15 -38.49 -8.85
C ASP A 145 -10.24 -38.00 -7.88
N GLU A 146 -11.44 -38.58 -7.93
CA GLU A 146 -12.53 -38.26 -7.01
C GLU A 146 -12.15 -38.57 -5.55
N ARG A 147 -11.51 -39.73 -5.31
CA ARG A 147 -10.97 -40.04 -3.98
C ARG A 147 -9.95 -39.00 -3.53
N ASN A 148 -9.00 -38.62 -4.38
CA ASN A 148 -8.01 -37.60 -4.05
C ASN A 148 -8.65 -36.23 -3.77
N ARG A 149 -9.70 -35.86 -4.51
CA ARG A 149 -10.48 -34.63 -4.25
C ARG A 149 -11.16 -34.67 -2.89
N ILE A 150 -11.78 -35.80 -2.54
CA ILE A 150 -12.40 -36.02 -1.23
C ILE A 150 -11.34 -35.90 -0.12
N ASP A 151 -10.20 -36.58 -0.26
CA ASP A 151 -9.12 -36.55 0.74
C ASP A 151 -8.55 -35.13 0.91
N ASN A 152 -8.36 -34.39 -0.19
CA ASN A 152 -7.93 -32.99 -0.14
C ASN A 152 -8.98 -32.07 0.50
N SER A 153 -10.27 -32.29 0.23
CA SER A 153 -11.37 -31.56 0.86
C SER A 153 -11.39 -31.80 2.37
N HIS A 154 -11.21 -33.05 2.81
CA HIS A 154 -11.07 -33.39 4.23
C HIS A 154 -9.92 -32.65 4.89
N ASN A 155 -8.72 -32.66 4.29
CA ASN A 155 -7.56 -31.93 4.81
C ASN A 155 -7.81 -30.41 4.91
N MET A 156 -8.51 -29.84 3.93
CA MET A 156 -8.90 -28.42 3.97
C MET A 156 -9.86 -28.13 5.12
N VAL A 157 -10.88 -28.97 5.30
CA VAL A 157 -11.83 -28.86 6.42
C VAL A 157 -11.10 -28.94 7.77
N ASP A 158 -10.15 -29.86 7.91
CA ASP A 158 -9.35 -30.00 9.13
C ASP A 158 -8.48 -28.76 9.39
N SER A 159 -7.89 -28.18 8.34
CA SER A 159 -7.14 -26.93 8.46
C SER A 159 -8.04 -25.75 8.88
N VAL A 160 -9.24 -25.63 8.30
CA VAL A 160 -10.20 -24.58 8.66
C VAL A 160 -10.68 -24.76 10.10
N LEU A 161 -10.94 -26.00 10.51
CA LEU A 161 -11.33 -26.33 11.88
C LEU A 161 -10.21 -25.99 12.87
N SER A 162 -8.96 -26.35 12.55
CA SER A 162 -7.79 -25.99 13.35
C SER A 162 -7.62 -24.46 13.45
N GLN A 163 -7.82 -23.72 12.35
CA GLN A 163 -7.74 -22.27 12.34
C GLN A 163 -8.87 -21.64 13.18
N ALA A 164 -10.08 -22.19 13.13
CA ALA A 164 -11.21 -21.76 13.95
C ALA A 164 -10.93 -21.96 15.44
N TYR A 165 -10.34 -23.10 15.84
CA TYR A 165 -9.92 -23.35 17.21
C TYR A 165 -8.84 -22.36 17.67
N ALA A 166 -7.79 -22.16 16.86
CA ALA A 166 -6.74 -21.18 17.16
C ALA A 166 -7.28 -19.76 17.29
N THR A 167 -8.27 -19.39 16.47
CA THR A 167 -8.92 -18.08 16.53
C THR A 167 -9.76 -17.94 17.80
N SER A 168 -10.52 -18.98 18.18
CA SER A 168 -11.30 -19.01 19.42
C SER A 168 -10.40 -18.86 20.66
N GLU A 169 -9.28 -19.58 20.69
CA GLU A 169 -8.27 -19.44 21.74
C GLU A 169 -7.68 -18.01 21.76
N SER A 170 -7.36 -17.46 20.59
CA SER A 170 -6.84 -16.09 20.49
C SER A 170 -7.83 -15.04 21.02
N PHE A 171 -9.14 -15.22 20.82
CA PHE A 171 -10.16 -14.34 21.38
C PHE A 171 -10.27 -14.47 22.90
N SER A 172 -10.09 -15.68 23.44
CA SER A 172 -10.02 -15.91 24.88
C SER A 172 -8.85 -15.15 25.51
N VAL A 173 -7.65 -15.28 24.92
CA VAL A 173 -6.44 -14.57 25.35
C VAL A 173 -6.62 -13.06 25.18
N GLN A 174 -7.16 -12.59 24.05
CA GLN A 174 -7.44 -11.17 23.83
C GLN A 174 -8.41 -10.59 24.88
N ARG A 175 -9.46 -11.33 25.25
CA ARG A 175 -10.38 -10.93 26.33
C ARG A 175 -9.67 -10.75 27.66
N GLU A 176 -8.76 -11.65 28.01
CA GLU A 176 -7.94 -11.53 29.22
C GLU A 176 -7.02 -10.31 29.15
N THR A 177 -6.36 -10.08 28.01
CA THR A 177 -5.50 -8.89 27.83
C THR A 177 -6.29 -7.59 27.94
N LEU A 178 -7.49 -7.50 27.37
CA LEU A 178 -8.38 -6.34 27.49
C LEU A 178 -8.84 -6.11 28.93
N ALA A 179 -9.16 -7.18 29.66
CA ALA A 179 -9.48 -7.08 31.09
C ALA A 179 -8.28 -6.55 31.89
N ASN A 180 -7.07 -7.01 31.58
CA ASN A 180 -5.83 -6.53 32.20
C ASN A 180 -5.52 -5.07 31.83
N ILE A 181 -5.75 -4.66 30.58
CA ILE A 181 -5.62 -3.27 30.14
C ILE A 181 -6.63 -2.39 30.89
N ASN A 182 -7.89 -2.80 30.99
CA ASN A 182 -8.92 -2.07 31.72
C ASN A 182 -8.53 -1.89 33.21
N ARG A 183 -8.03 -2.95 33.86
CA ARG A 183 -7.49 -2.87 35.22
C ARG A 183 -6.32 -1.88 35.32
N LYS A 184 -5.36 -1.92 34.38
CA LYS A 184 -4.22 -0.99 34.36
C LYS A 184 -4.64 0.46 34.11
N ILE A 185 -5.59 0.70 33.20
CA ILE A 185 -6.15 2.04 32.93
C ILE A 185 -6.85 2.56 34.18
N THR A 186 -7.67 1.73 34.84
CA THR A 186 -8.37 2.10 36.07
C THR A 186 -7.37 2.43 37.18
N MET A 187 -6.31 1.63 37.35
CA MET A 187 -5.24 1.92 38.30
C MET A 187 -4.46 3.20 37.94
N ALA A 188 -4.10 3.42 36.67
CA ALA A 188 -3.42 4.63 36.22
C ALA A 188 -4.29 5.88 36.43
N ALA A 189 -5.59 5.79 36.13
CA ALA A 189 -6.54 6.88 36.40
C ALA A 189 -6.63 7.19 37.90
N SER A 190 -6.54 6.18 38.78
CA SER A 190 -6.50 6.38 40.23
C SER A 190 -5.16 6.95 40.74
N GLN A 191 -4.04 6.73 40.01
CA GLN A 191 -2.70 7.24 40.35
C GLN A 191 -2.37 8.61 39.75
N VAL A 192 -3.23 9.20 38.91
CA VAL A 192 -3.11 10.60 38.46
C VAL A 192 -4.11 11.49 39.22
N PRO A 193 -3.92 11.74 40.53
CA PRO A 193 -4.69 12.76 41.23
C PRO A 193 -4.29 14.14 40.68
N GLY A 194 -5.27 14.92 40.21
CA GLY A 194 -5.04 16.33 39.89
C GLY A 194 -5.40 16.79 38.47
N MET A 195 -5.74 15.90 37.53
CA MET A 195 -6.27 16.30 36.21
C MET A 195 -7.52 17.17 36.35
N ASN A 196 -8.42 16.83 37.28
CA ASN A 196 -9.63 17.62 37.53
C ASN A 196 -9.30 19.03 38.08
N SER A 197 -8.20 19.17 38.83
CA SER A 197 -7.72 20.46 39.33
C SER A 197 -7.07 21.30 38.22
N LEU A 198 -6.29 20.68 37.33
CA LEU A 198 -5.65 21.36 36.19
C LEU A 198 -6.70 21.85 35.17
N ILE A 199 -7.69 21.03 34.85
CA ILE A 199 -8.83 21.40 33.97
C ILE A 199 -9.63 22.56 34.59
N SER A 200 -9.89 22.51 35.90
CA SER A 200 -10.56 23.59 36.62
C SER A 200 -9.78 24.92 36.56
N ARG A 201 -8.45 24.87 36.74
CA ARG A 201 -7.58 26.06 36.66
C ARG A 201 -7.53 26.67 35.25
N ILE A 202 -7.53 25.83 34.20
CA ILE A 202 -7.56 26.29 32.79
C ILE A 202 -8.90 26.97 32.48
N SER A 203 -10.02 26.37 32.89
CA SER A 203 -11.36 26.93 32.70
C SER A 203 -11.53 28.27 33.43
N ALA A 204 -11.02 28.39 34.66
CA ALA A 204 -11.07 29.62 35.44
C ALA A 204 -10.32 30.79 34.78
N ARG A 205 -9.14 30.53 34.19
CA ARG A 205 -8.37 31.56 33.46
C ARG A 205 -9.13 32.04 32.22
N LYS A 206 -9.66 31.12 31.40
CA LYS A 206 -10.42 31.46 30.19
C LYS A 206 -11.67 32.30 30.49
N ARG A 207 -12.36 32.00 31.59
CA ARG A 207 -13.54 32.76 32.03
C ARG A 207 -13.17 34.19 32.45
N ARG A 208 -12.05 34.37 33.15
CA ARG A 208 -11.55 35.70 33.54
C ARG A 208 -11.18 36.53 32.31
N ASP A 209 -10.49 35.94 31.33
CA ASP A 209 -10.11 36.66 30.10
C ASP A 209 -11.36 37.06 29.29
N GLY A 210 -12.41 36.23 29.28
CA GLY A 210 -13.71 36.56 28.68
C GLY A 210 -14.41 37.74 29.36
N PHE A 211 -14.37 37.84 30.69
CA PHE A 211 -14.92 39.00 31.41
C PHE A 211 -14.15 40.29 31.13
N ILE A 212 -12.81 40.22 31.05
CA ILE A 212 -11.97 41.38 30.74
C ILE A 212 -12.26 41.90 29.32
N MET A 213 -12.30 41.00 28.33
CA MET A 213 -12.60 41.36 26.95
C MET A 213 -14.02 41.90 26.79
N GLY A 214 -15.00 41.28 27.44
CA GLY A 214 -16.39 41.77 27.45
C GLY A 214 -16.53 43.15 28.09
N GLY A 215 -15.86 43.39 29.22
CA GLY A 215 -15.85 44.69 29.89
C GLY A 215 -15.21 45.78 29.04
N PHE A 216 -14.11 45.47 28.36
CA PHE A 216 -13.45 46.40 27.44
C PHE A 216 -14.36 46.81 26.27
N ILE A 217 -15.04 45.82 25.66
CA ILE A 217 -15.99 46.07 24.57
C ILE A 217 -17.14 46.98 25.04
N THR A 218 -17.76 46.67 26.18
CA THR A 218 -18.85 47.48 26.73
C THR A 218 -18.40 48.91 27.07
N PHE A 219 -17.20 49.07 27.64
CA PHE A 219 -16.63 50.38 27.93
C PHE A 219 -16.41 51.20 26.65
N CYS A 220 -15.84 50.60 25.61
CA CYS A 220 -15.66 51.25 24.31
C CYS A 220 -16.99 51.70 23.70
N PHE A 221 -18.05 50.88 23.77
CA PHE A 221 -19.37 51.26 23.27
C PHE A 221 -20.01 52.40 24.06
N LEU A 222 -19.91 52.39 25.39
CA LEU A 222 -20.43 53.48 26.23
C LEU A 222 -19.69 54.80 26.00
N PHE A 223 -18.36 54.74 25.87
CA PHE A 223 -17.55 55.92 25.58
C PHE A 223 -17.88 56.51 24.20
N PHE A 224 -18.05 55.64 23.20
CA PHE A 224 -18.44 56.06 21.85
C PHE A 224 -19.83 56.72 21.84
N TRP A 225 -20.80 56.16 22.58
CA TRP A 225 -22.13 56.77 22.71
C TRP A 225 -22.05 58.12 23.42
N PHE A 226 -21.32 58.24 24.54
CA PHE A 226 -21.27 59.49 25.29
C PHE A 226 -20.56 60.63 24.55
N PHE A 227 -19.59 60.31 23.69
CA PHE A 227 -18.81 61.31 22.95
C PHE A 227 -19.43 61.72 21.60
N MET A 228 -20.44 60.99 21.11
CA MET A 228 -21.19 61.31 19.90
C MET A 228 -22.56 61.91 20.23
#